data_AF-A0A510KTX3-F1
#
_entry.id   AF-A0A510KTX3-F1
#
_cell.length_a   1.000
_cell.length_b   1.000
_cell.length_c   1.000
_cell.angle_alpha   90.00
_cell.angle_beta   90.00
_cell.angle_gamma   90.00
#
_symmetry.space_group_name_H-M   'P 1'
#
loop_
_entity.id
_entity.type
_entity.pdbx_description
1 polymer ?
#
loop_
_entity_poly.entity_id
_entity_poly.type
_entity_poly.pdbx_seq_one_letter_code
_entity_poly.pdbx_strand_id
1 'polypeptide(L)'
;MINKRFHILIHTYEWSEDKSGGLGVAEKLPELADRVFKTIVLKGKSKNLYVCVIHGEAHLDLKKVAKACKEKNIDLLPLSELEKETGYIR
;
A
#
# COMPACT_ATOMS: atom_id res chain seq x y z
N MET A 1 -12.54 -9.70 19.94
CA MET A 1 -11.67 -8.69 19.28
C MET A 1 -11.07 -7.82 20.37
N ILE A 2 -9.74 -7.69 20.44
CA ILE A 2 -9.06 -6.84 21.42
C ILE A 2 -9.00 -5.42 20.85
N ASN A 3 -9.68 -4.47 21.48
CA ASN A 3 -9.59 -3.06 21.10
C ASN A 3 -8.35 -2.42 21.75
N LYS A 4 -7.24 -2.37 21.00
CA LYS A 4 -6.02 -1.67 21.44
C LYS A 4 -6.12 -0.19 21.07
N ARG A 5 -5.83 0.70 22.03
CA ARG A 5 -5.75 2.14 21.80
C ARG A 5 -4.34 2.53 21.39
N PHE A 6 -4.22 3.18 20.24
CA PHE A 6 -2.99 3.81 19.77
C PHE A 6 -3.25 5.31 19.64
N HIS A 7 -2.24 6.14 19.92
CA HIS A 7 -2.32 7.56 19.60
C HIS A 7 -2.14 7.73 18.09
N ILE A 8 -3.12 8.33 17.43
CA ILE A 8 -3.14 8.57 15.98
C ILE A 8 -3.41 10.05 15.76
N LEU A 9 -2.59 10.68 14.93
CA LEU A 9 -2.81 12.03 14.42
C LEU A 9 -3.27 11.92 12.97
N ILE A 10 -4.40 12.56 12.64
CA ILE A 10 -4.96 12.55 11.28
C ILE A 10 -4.48 13.81 10.55
N HIS A 11 -3.90 13.62 9.37
CA HIS A 11 -3.56 14.70 8.43
C HIS A 11 -4.52 14.65 7.25
N THR A 12 -5.10 15.80 6.90
CA THR A 12 -6.03 15.95 5.76
C THR A 12 -5.49 16.97 4.78
N TYR A 13 -5.63 16.69 3.49
CA TYR A 13 -5.19 17.56 2.39
C TYR A 13 -6.17 17.41 1.21
N GLU A 14 -6.16 18.37 0.29
CA GLU A 14 -6.98 18.30 -0.92
C GLU A 14 -6.50 17.19 -1.86
N TRP A 15 -7.42 16.34 -2.31
CA TRP A 15 -7.15 15.23 -3.21
C TRP A 15 -7.42 15.60 -4.68
N SER A 16 -6.58 15.10 -5.57
CA SER A 16 -6.78 15.18 -7.03
C SER A 16 -6.21 13.93 -7.71
N GLU A 17 -6.82 13.52 -8.82
CA GLU A 17 -6.54 12.24 -9.49
C GLU A 17 -5.12 12.17 -10.08
N ASP A 18 -4.60 13.32 -10.55
CA ASP A 18 -3.24 13.53 -11.07
C ASP A 18 -2.15 13.36 -10.00
N LYS A 19 -2.51 13.37 -8.71
CA LYS A 19 -1.60 13.22 -7.56
C LYS A 19 -1.83 11.91 -6.81
N SER A 20 -2.42 10.91 -7.45
CA SER A 20 -2.67 9.60 -6.84
C SER A 20 -1.37 8.82 -6.57
N GLY A 21 -0.97 8.72 -5.30
CA GLY A 21 0.15 7.89 -4.85
C GLY A 21 0.99 8.53 -3.73
N GLY A 22 2.03 7.82 -3.29
CA GLY A 22 2.91 8.28 -2.20
C GLY A 22 3.62 9.62 -2.48
N LEU A 23 3.89 9.94 -3.75
CA LEU A 23 4.51 11.21 -4.15
C LEU A 23 3.56 12.41 -3.99
N GLY A 24 2.27 12.25 -4.30
CA GLY A 24 1.30 13.35 -4.21
C GLY A 24 1.07 13.84 -2.78
N VAL A 25 1.22 12.96 -1.79
CA VAL A 25 1.17 13.34 -0.36
C VAL A 25 2.41 14.12 0.04
N ALA A 26 3.59 13.66 -0.36
CA ALA A 26 4.85 14.34 -0.05
C ALA A 26 4.94 15.75 -0.67
N GLU A 27 4.31 15.98 -1.83
CA GLU A 27 4.21 17.33 -2.41
C GLU A 27 3.34 18.28 -1.57
N LYS A 28 2.28 17.76 -0.94
CA LYS A 28 1.35 18.55 -0.12
C LYS A 28 1.86 18.74 1.32
N LEU A 29 2.61 17.77 1.83
CA LEU A 29 3.17 17.73 3.18
C LEU A 29 4.65 17.31 3.11
N PRO A 30 5.56 18.19 2.63
CA PRO A 30 6.97 17.86 2.43
C PRO A 30 7.68 17.42 3.71
N GLU A 31 7.28 17.96 4.85
CA GLU A 31 7.82 17.62 6.17
C GLU A 31 7.53 16.16 6.59
N LEU A 32 6.59 15.50 5.92
CA LEU A 32 6.22 14.11 6.17
C LEU A 32 6.75 13.15 5.11
N ALA A 33 7.49 13.61 4.09
CA ALA A 33 7.89 12.78 2.95
C ALA A 33 8.54 11.43 3.38
N ASP A 34 9.47 11.47 4.34
CA ASP A 34 10.17 10.29 4.89
C ASP A 34 9.27 9.36 5.72
N ARG A 35 8.03 9.80 5.99
CA ARG A 35 7.03 9.12 6.83
C ARG A 35 5.79 8.75 6.03
N VAL A 36 5.80 8.94 4.70
CA VAL A 36 4.73 8.50 3.80
C VAL A 36 5.01 7.08 3.35
N PHE A 37 3.99 6.23 3.44
CA PHE A 37 4.07 4.84 3.00
C PHE A 37 2.94 4.52 2.02
N LYS A 38 3.26 3.71 0.99
CA LYS A 38 2.29 3.08 0.11
C LYS A 38 1.89 1.72 0.69
N THR A 39 0.60 1.42 0.65
CA THR A 39 0.07 0.08 0.90
C THR A 39 -0.23 -0.56 -0.44
N ILE A 40 0.44 -1.67 -0.77
CA ILE A 40 0.30 -2.38 -2.05
C ILE A 40 -0.19 -3.78 -1.76
N VAL A 41 -1.27 -4.17 -2.43
CA VAL A 41 -1.85 -5.52 -2.32
C VAL A 41 -1.36 -6.38 -3.48
N LEU A 42 -0.93 -7.59 -3.14
CA LEU A 42 -0.41 -8.58 -4.06
C LEU A 42 -1.21 -9.87 -3.96
N LYS A 43 -1.18 -10.67 -5.03
CA LYS A 43 -1.80 -11.98 -5.11
C LYS A 43 -0.75 -13.03 -5.43
N GLY A 44 -0.60 -14.00 -4.53
CA GLY A 44 0.29 -15.14 -4.74
C GLY A 44 -0.30 -16.15 -5.70
N LYS A 45 0.54 -17.05 -6.22
CA LYS A 45 0.06 -18.18 -7.04
C LYS A 45 -0.92 -19.07 -6.28
N SER A 46 -0.80 -19.16 -4.95
CA SER A 46 -1.75 -19.87 -4.10
C SER A 46 -3.15 -19.23 -4.04
N LYS A 47 -3.32 -18.03 -4.63
CA LYS A 47 -4.47 -17.13 -4.52
C LYS A 47 -4.60 -16.42 -3.17
N ASN A 48 -3.64 -16.60 -2.26
CA ASN A 48 -3.56 -15.79 -1.05
C ASN A 48 -3.23 -14.33 -1.37
N LEU A 49 -3.80 -13.43 -0.58
CA LEU A 49 -3.49 -12.01 -0.64
C LEU A 49 -2.37 -11.66 0.34
N TYR A 50 -1.53 -10.71 -0.07
CA TYR A 50 -0.43 -10.19 0.72
C TYR A 50 -0.46 -8.67 0.68
N VAL A 51 -0.18 -8.04 1.82
CA VAL A 51 -0.14 -6.58 1.93
C VAL A 51 1.30 -6.17 2.23
N CYS A 52 1.86 -5.33 1.36
CA CYS A 52 3.18 -4.75 1.54
C CYS A 52 3.04 -3.26 1.87
N VAL A 53 3.66 -2.82 2.96
CA VAL A 53 3.77 -1.41 3.34
C VAL A 53 5.21 -0.98 3.05
N ILE A 54 5.38 -0.04 2.12
CA ILE A 54 6.71 0.43 1.68
C ILE A 54 6.76 1.95 1.67
N HIS A 55 7.97 2.52 1.70
CA HIS A 55 8.16 3.96 1.61
C HIS A 55 7.50 4.54 0.34
N GLY A 56 7.02 5.78 0.43
CA GLY A 56 6.25 6.45 -0.61
C GLY A 56 6.93 6.46 -1.98
N GLU A 57 8.26 6.53 -2.03
CA GLU A 57 9.04 6.54 -3.28
C GLU A 57 9.65 5.18 -3.64
N ALA A 58 9.56 4.20 -2.74
CA ALA A 58 10.11 2.87 -2.98
C ALA A 58 9.25 2.06 -3.97
N HIS A 59 9.88 1.03 -4.53
CA HIS A 59 9.25 0.06 -5.43
C HIS A 59 9.45 -1.35 -4.89
N LEU A 60 8.48 -2.23 -5.16
CA LEU A 60 8.58 -3.63 -4.78
C LEU A 60 9.47 -4.41 -5.73
N ASP A 61 10.32 -5.25 -5.16
CA ASP A 61 10.94 -6.36 -5.86
C ASP A 61 10.07 -7.61 -5.64
N LEU A 62 9.24 -7.94 -6.62
CA LEU A 62 8.28 -9.06 -6.51
C LEU A 62 8.97 -10.41 -6.26
N LYS A 63 10.22 -10.60 -6.70
CA LYS A 63 10.96 -11.84 -6.42
C LYS A 63 11.34 -11.93 -4.96
N LYS A 64 11.79 -10.81 -4.37
CA LYS A 64 12.08 -10.75 -2.93
C LYS A 64 10.82 -10.95 -2.10
N VAL A 65 9.70 -10.35 -2.51
CA VAL A 65 8.42 -10.53 -1.81
C VAL A 65 7.94 -11.98 -1.92
N ALA A 66 7.94 -12.58 -3.12
CA ALA A 66 7.57 -13.97 -3.31
C ALA A 66 8.39 -14.90 -2.40
N LYS A 67 9.71 -14.68 -2.33
CA LYS A 67 10.61 -15.43 -1.43
C LYS A 67 10.23 -15.25 0.04
N ALA A 68 9.96 -14.03 0.49
CA ALA A 68 9.58 -13.74 1.88
C ALA A 68 8.22 -14.36 2.26
N CYS A 69 7.27 -14.33 1.32
CA CYS A 69 5.93 -14.88 1.47
C CYS A 69 5.84 -16.40 1.23
N LYS A 70 6.96 -17.05 0.88
CA LYS A 70 7.03 -18.48 0.51
C LYS A 70 6.12 -18.84 -0.66
N GLU A 71 5.99 -17.91 -1.60
CA GLU A 71 5.25 -18.08 -2.84
C GLU A 71 6.18 -18.46 -4.00
N LYS A 72 5.67 -19.29 -4.92
CA LYS A 72 6.41 -19.59 -6.15
C LYS A 72 6.45 -18.38 -7.09
N ASN A 73 5.35 -17.64 -7.15
CA ASN A 73 5.23 -16.36 -7.84
C ASN A 73 4.24 -15.46 -7.09
N ILE A 74 4.42 -14.15 -7.22
CA ILE A 74 3.51 -13.15 -6.67
C ILE A 74 3.39 -11.98 -7.65
N ASP A 75 2.16 -11.49 -7.85
CA ASP A 75 1.87 -10.40 -8.78
C ASP A 75 1.07 -9.31 -8.06
N LEU A 76 1.02 -8.10 -8.62
CA LEU A 76 0.11 -7.04 -8.14
C LEU A 76 -1.34 -7.54 -8.22
N LEU A 77 -2.15 -7.23 -7.21
CA LEU A 77 -3.58 -7.49 -7.30
C LEU A 77 -4.18 -6.63 -8.44
N PRO A 78 -4.97 -7.20 -9.37
CA PRO A 78 -5.62 -6.43 -10.41
C PRO A 78 -6.52 -5.33 -9.81
N LEU A 79 -6.52 -4.14 -10.41
CA LEU A 79 -7.35 -3.01 -9.92
C LEU A 79 -8.85 -3.34 -9.89
N SER A 80 -9.33 -4.16 -10.84
CA SER A 80 -10.71 -4.65 -10.87
C SER A 80 -11.09 -5.55 -9.68
N GLU A 81 -10.10 -6.12 -8.98
CA GLU A 81 -10.30 -6.94 -7.79
C GLU A 81 -10.05 -6.16 -6.48
N LEU A 82 -9.38 -5.00 -6.53
CA LEU A 82 -8.92 -4.28 -5.34
C LEU A 82 -10.08 -3.90 -4.41
N GLU A 83 -11.12 -3.25 -4.93
CA GLU A 83 -12.26 -2.83 -4.14
C GLU A 83 -12.99 -4.03 -3.52
N LYS A 84 -13.17 -5.09 -4.31
CA LYS A 84 -13.81 -6.33 -3.85
C LYS A 84 -13.07 -6.98 -2.68
N GLU A 85 -11.74 -7.03 -2.75
CA GLU A 85 -10.93 -7.72 -1.75
C GLU A 85 -10.56 -6.84 -0.54
N THR A 86 -10.59 -5.52 -0.67
CA THR A 86 -10.09 -4.60 0.36
C THR A 86 -11.10 -3.56 0.85
N GLY A 87 -12.14 -3.25 0.07
CA GLY A 87 -13.05 -2.14 0.30
C GLY A 87 -12.48 -0.75 -0.03
N TYR A 88 -11.30 -0.66 -0.66
CA TYR A 88 -10.65 0.59 -1.03
C TYR A 88 -10.48 0.75 -2.54
N ILE A 89 -10.50 2.01 -2.99
CA ILE A 89 -10.25 2.43 -4.37
C ILE A 89 -8.87 3.11 -4.43
N ARG A 90 -8.18 3.00 -5.57
CA ARG A 90 -6.89 3.67 -5.82
C ARG A 90 -7.09 5.03 -6.47
#